data_AF-A0AAD9PTM8-F1
#
_entry.id   AF-A0AAD9PTM8-F1
#
_cell.length_a   1.000
_cell.length_b   1.000
_cell.length_c   1.000
_cell.angle_alpha   90.00
_cell.angle_beta   90.00
_cell.angle_gamma   90.00
#
_symmetry.space_group_name_H-M   'P 1'
#
loop_
_entity.id
_entity.type
_entity.pdbx_description
1 polymer ?
#
loop_
_entity_poly.entity_id
_entity_poly.type
_entity_poly.pdbx_seq_one_letter_code
_entity_poly.pdbx_strand_id
1 'polypeptide(L)'
;MAAKDEMKEAVYALRPLRGKVEMRETITSVFEKHCTDQDVFGKVCRSRVEVGPVIGAEISMVLKSVYRRLTARMKAREPWTVTFTRDMPEEIFLSVMKVVKKAPSAFGVIHTTTNVASQLSYSKETRLLRGFSQLCNTFRESVMSYLCKQTKAPRKGNTKVIVRLDKPFVLTYMKRKQHLIVKCHYIFTNEWLFISSLTKVY
;
A
#
# COMPACT_ATOMS: atom_id res chain seq x y z
N MET A 1 25.58 18.53 -21.56
CA MET A 1 26.64 18.93 -22.50
C MET A 1 27.19 20.30 -22.11
N ALA A 2 26.35 21.33 -21.95
CA ALA A 2 26.74 22.69 -21.52
C ALA A 2 27.64 22.77 -20.27
N ALA A 3 27.31 22.08 -19.17
CA ALA A 3 28.10 22.14 -17.93
C ALA A 3 29.55 21.61 -18.05
N LYS A 4 29.84 20.72 -19.01
CA LYS A 4 31.21 20.23 -19.26
C LYS A 4 32.05 21.25 -20.01
N ASP A 5 31.43 22.06 -20.86
CA ASP A 5 32.09 23.10 -21.63
C ASP A 5 32.38 24.33 -20.75
N GLU A 6 31.46 24.70 -19.87
CA GLU A 6 31.67 25.72 -18.83
C GLU A 6 32.83 25.34 -17.87
N MET A 7 32.97 24.06 -17.56
CA MET A 7 34.07 23.55 -16.73
C MET A 7 35.43 23.69 -17.43
N LYS A 8 35.48 23.47 -18.74
CA LYS A 8 36.71 23.65 -19.54
C LYS A 8 37.13 25.11 -19.58
N GLU A 9 36.17 26.01 -19.77
CA GLU A 9 36.37 27.46 -19.76
C GLU A 9 36.85 27.96 -18.39
N ALA A 10 36.20 27.54 -17.30
CA ALA A 10 36.60 27.93 -15.94
C ALA A 10 38.00 27.41 -15.58
N VAL A 11 38.33 26.16 -15.95
CA VAL A 11 39.67 25.59 -15.74
C VAL A 11 40.74 26.29 -16.59
N TYR A 12 40.36 26.78 -17.78
CA TYR A 12 41.25 27.57 -18.64
C TYR A 12 41.50 28.97 -18.06
N ALA A 13 40.46 29.65 -17.57
CA ALA A 13 40.53 30.96 -16.93
C ALA A 13 41.35 30.95 -15.62
N LEU A 14 41.34 29.83 -14.89
CA LEU A 14 42.06 29.67 -13.61
C LEU A 14 43.51 29.17 -13.78
N ARG A 15 43.95 28.87 -15.02
CA ARG A 15 45.30 28.41 -15.35
C ARG A 15 46.43 29.32 -14.83
N PRO A 16 46.29 30.67 -14.76
CA PRO A 16 47.30 31.57 -14.18
C PRO A 16 47.48 31.44 -12.65
N LEU A 17 46.53 30.82 -11.94
CA LEU A 17 46.52 30.74 -10.46
C LEU A 17 47.03 29.39 -9.93
N ARG A 18 47.64 28.56 -10.80
CA ARG A 18 48.08 27.17 -10.53
C ARG A 18 49.10 26.98 -9.39
N GLY A 19 49.65 28.05 -8.83
CA GLY A 19 50.65 27.98 -7.77
C GLY A 19 50.12 27.71 -6.36
N LYS A 20 48.80 27.76 -6.12
CA LYS A 20 48.22 27.55 -4.78
C LYS A 20 47.37 26.29 -4.73
N VAL A 21 47.97 25.20 -4.25
CA VAL A 21 47.33 23.87 -4.06
C VAL A 21 46.03 23.99 -3.27
N GLU A 22 46.01 24.82 -2.23
CA GLU A 22 44.83 25.10 -1.39
C GLU A 22 43.63 25.66 -2.16
N MET A 23 43.87 26.50 -3.18
CA MET A 23 42.79 27.11 -3.96
C MET A 23 42.10 26.08 -4.86
N ARG A 24 42.87 25.11 -5.37
CA ARG A 24 42.35 24.03 -6.21
C ARG A 24 41.50 23.07 -5.39
N GLU A 25 41.93 22.73 -4.17
CA GLU A 25 41.16 21.90 -3.24
C GLU A 25 39.87 22.61 -2.80
N THR A 26 39.94 23.91 -2.53
CA THR A 26 38.77 24.71 -2.16
C THR A 26 37.75 24.78 -3.30
N ILE A 27 38.19 25.02 -4.53
CA ILE A 27 37.30 25.06 -5.70
C ILE A 27 36.69 23.69 -5.98
N THR A 28 37.47 22.61 -5.82
CA THR A 28 36.96 21.24 -6.01
C THR A 28 35.96 20.88 -4.92
N SER A 29 36.20 21.27 -3.67
CA SER A 29 35.28 21.08 -2.54
C SER A 29 33.96 21.85 -2.72
N VAL A 30 34.04 23.11 -3.17
CA VAL A 30 32.86 23.94 -3.46
C VAL A 30 32.08 23.38 -4.65
N PHE A 31 32.78 22.89 -5.68
CA PHE A 31 32.16 22.26 -6.83
C PHE A 31 31.49 20.93 -6.48
N GLU A 32 32.14 20.06 -5.69
CA GLU A 32 31.55 18.82 -5.20
C GLU A 32 30.33 19.08 -4.31
N LYS A 33 30.39 20.09 -3.42
CA LYS A 33 29.21 20.57 -2.68
C LYS A 33 28.11 21.05 -3.60
N HIS A 34 28.44 21.84 -4.62
CA HIS A 34 27.43 22.38 -5.53
C HIS A 34 26.78 21.28 -6.41
N CYS A 35 27.56 20.30 -6.88
CA CYS A 35 27.06 19.13 -7.60
C CYS A 35 26.25 18.19 -6.70
N THR A 36 26.63 18.03 -5.44
CA THR A 36 25.86 17.23 -4.48
C THR A 36 24.57 17.93 -4.05
N ASP A 37 24.51 19.26 -4.04
CA ASP A 37 23.29 20.02 -3.73
C ASP A 37 22.31 20.11 -4.90
N GLN A 38 22.78 19.95 -6.16
CA GLN A 38 21.91 20.03 -7.34
C GLN A 38 21.22 18.71 -7.73
N ASP A 39 21.83 17.54 -7.47
CA ASP A 39 21.25 16.23 -7.88
C ASP A 39 20.56 15.48 -6.73
N VAL A 40 19.61 16.16 -6.07
CA VAL A 40 18.77 15.56 -5.02
C VAL A 40 17.97 14.37 -5.57
N PHE A 41 17.46 14.49 -6.80
CA PHE A 41 16.69 13.42 -7.44
C PHE A 41 17.55 12.19 -7.76
N GLY A 42 18.75 12.36 -8.32
CA GLY A 42 19.65 11.24 -8.57
C GLY A 42 20.18 10.61 -7.28
N LYS A 43 20.29 11.36 -6.18
CA LYS A 43 20.52 10.79 -4.84
C LYS A 43 19.33 9.93 -4.38
N VAL A 44 18.10 10.40 -4.56
CA VAL A 44 16.88 9.63 -4.23
C VAL A 44 16.76 8.37 -5.09
N CYS A 45 17.00 8.44 -6.40
CA CYS A 45 16.96 7.27 -7.29
C CYS A 45 18.01 6.20 -6.94
N ARG A 46 19.14 6.63 -6.37
CA ARG A 46 20.22 5.73 -5.91
C ARG A 46 20.03 5.28 -4.46
N SER A 47 19.07 5.85 -3.74
CA SER A 47 18.79 5.47 -2.36
C SER A 47 18.15 4.09 -2.29
N ARG A 48 18.59 3.28 -1.32
CA ARG A 48 17.98 1.98 -1.04
C ARG A 48 16.77 2.21 -0.15
N VAL A 49 15.59 2.27 -0.76
CA VAL A 49 14.33 2.32 0.00
C VAL A 49 13.98 0.92 0.47
N GLU A 50 13.75 0.76 1.76
CA GLU A 50 13.19 -0.49 2.29
C GLU A 50 11.75 -0.65 1.80
N VAL A 51 11.47 -1.79 1.15
CA VAL A 51 10.14 -2.07 0.57
C VAL A 51 9.07 -2.30 1.66
N GLY A 52 9.48 -2.74 2.85
CA GLY A 52 8.58 -3.04 3.97
C GLY A 52 7.72 -1.85 4.41
N PRO A 53 8.30 -0.70 4.77
CA PRO A 53 7.54 0.51 5.09
C PRO A 53 6.55 0.95 4.00
N VAL A 54 6.93 0.83 2.73
CA VAL A 54 6.06 1.17 1.58
C VAL A 54 4.84 0.24 1.52
N ILE A 55 5.07 -1.07 1.67
CA ILE A 55 3.99 -2.07 1.75
C ILE A 55 3.08 -1.76 2.94
N GLY A 56 3.65 -1.48 4.12
CA GLY A 56 2.87 -1.22 5.33
C GLY A 56 1.97 0.02 5.19
N ALA A 57 2.48 1.09 4.58
CA ALA A 57 1.71 2.29 4.28
C ALA A 57 0.56 2.00 3.31
N GLU A 58 0.83 1.26 2.23
CA GLU A 58 -0.16 0.87 1.23
C GLU A 58 -1.30 0.02 1.81
N ILE A 59 -0.95 -1.02 2.57
CA ILE A 59 -1.95 -1.89 3.21
C ILE A 59 -2.74 -1.14 4.28
N SER A 60 -2.09 -0.24 5.03
CA SER A 60 -2.79 0.63 5.98
C SER A 60 -3.81 1.54 5.28
N MET A 61 -3.49 2.05 4.09
CA MET A 61 -4.44 2.86 3.31
C MET A 61 -5.59 2.01 2.74
N VAL A 62 -5.35 0.76 2.36
CA VAL A 62 -6.41 -0.20 2.02
C VAL A 62 -7.35 -0.41 3.20
N LEU A 63 -6.82 -0.67 4.40
CA LEU A 63 -7.60 -0.86 5.62
C LEU A 63 -8.42 0.39 5.99
N LYS A 64 -7.82 1.57 5.93
CA LYS A 64 -8.53 2.85 6.12
C LYS A 64 -9.65 3.04 5.08
N SER A 65 -9.42 2.61 3.85
CA SER A 65 -10.41 2.69 2.76
C SER A 65 -11.60 1.75 2.97
N VAL A 66 -11.35 0.55 3.51
CA VAL A 66 -12.40 -0.39 3.95
C VAL A 66 -13.20 0.26 5.07
N TYR A 67 -12.56 0.70 6.14
CA TYR A 67 -13.21 1.31 7.30
C TYR A 67 -14.13 2.49 6.92
N ARG A 68 -13.65 3.38 6.05
CA ARG A 68 -14.45 4.53 5.57
C ARG A 68 -15.72 4.09 4.84
N ARG A 69 -15.68 2.97 4.12
CA ARG A 69 -16.78 2.42 3.30
C ARG A 69 -17.72 1.48 4.05
N LEU A 70 -17.37 1.08 5.27
CA LEU A 70 -18.30 0.39 6.16
C LEU A 70 -19.42 1.36 6.57
N THR A 71 -20.66 0.97 6.29
CA THR A 71 -21.85 1.80 6.55
C THR A 71 -23.03 0.95 7.04
N ALA A 72 -23.88 1.51 7.90
CA ALA A 72 -25.11 0.88 8.36
C ALA A 72 -26.24 0.88 7.31
N ARG A 73 -26.00 1.44 6.11
CA ARG A 73 -26.97 1.52 5.03
C ARG A 73 -26.64 0.47 3.97
N MET A 74 -27.58 -0.41 3.72
CA MET A 74 -27.48 -1.39 2.65
C MET A 74 -27.57 -0.69 1.29
N LYS A 75 -26.72 -1.09 0.34
CA LYS A 75 -26.86 -0.69 -1.07
C LYS A 75 -27.86 -1.61 -1.77
N ALA A 76 -28.62 -1.08 -2.73
CA ALA A 76 -29.60 -1.87 -3.49
C ALA A 76 -28.94 -2.95 -4.37
N ARG A 77 -27.89 -2.60 -5.12
CA ARG A 77 -27.27 -3.49 -6.12
C ARG A 77 -26.30 -4.52 -5.53
N GLU A 78 -25.56 -4.15 -4.49
CA GLU A 78 -24.63 -5.05 -3.80
C GLU A 78 -24.78 -4.86 -2.28
N PRO A 79 -25.79 -5.53 -1.67
CA PRO A 79 -25.97 -5.51 -0.23
C PRO A 79 -24.69 -5.88 0.51
N TRP A 80 -24.38 -5.13 1.56
CA TRP A 80 -23.35 -5.47 2.54
C TRP A 80 -21.98 -5.85 1.95
N THR A 81 -21.63 -5.20 0.83
CA THR A 81 -20.39 -5.44 0.10
C THR A 81 -19.64 -4.13 -0.10
N VAL A 82 -18.34 -4.16 0.19
CA VAL A 82 -17.41 -3.07 -0.11
C VAL A 82 -16.57 -3.51 -1.31
N THR A 83 -16.67 -2.75 -2.39
CA THR A 83 -15.80 -2.88 -3.57
C THR A 83 -15.24 -1.51 -3.90
N PHE A 84 -13.92 -1.39 -4.05
CA PHE A 84 -13.29 -0.15 -4.51
C PHE A 84 -11.98 -0.42 -5.24
N THR A 85 -11.59 0.53 -6.09
CA THR A 85 -10.29 0.59 -6.76
C THR A 85 -9.34 1.50 -5.99
N ARG A 86 -8.05 1.19 -6.06
CA ARG A 86 -6.96 2.01 -5.52
C ARG A 86 -5.78 1.92 -6.48
N ASP A 87 -5.14 3.06 -6.72
CA ASP A 87 -3.89 3.10 -7.47
C ASP A 87 -2.76 2.51 -6.63
N MET A 88 -2.09 1.49 -7.16
CA MET A 88 -1.00 0.78 -6.51
C MET A 88 -0.01 0.32 -7.59
N PRO A 89 1.31 0.53 -7.42
CA PRO A 89 2.28 -0.03 -8.34
C PRO A 89 2.28 -1.56 -8.32
N GLU A 90 2.50 -2.19 -9.47
CA GLU A 90 2.48 -3.65 -9.60
C GLU A 90 3.54 -4.29 -8.70
N GLU A 91 4.72 -3.69 -8.63
CA GLU A 91 5.87 -4.18 -7.86
C GLU A 91 5.54 -4.28 -6.37
N ILE A 92 4.76 -3.32 -5.86
CA ILE A 92 4.32 -3.32 -4.46
C ILE A 92 3.34 -4.47 -4.23
N PHE A 93 2.35 -4.64 -5.12
CA PHE A 93 1.39 -5.74 -4.99
C PHE A 93 2.05 -7.12 -5.12
N LEU A 94 2.99 -7.29 -6.05
CA LEU A 94 3.77 -8.52 -6.20
C LEU A 94 4.63 -8.80 -4.96
N SER A 95 5.18 -7.77 -4.34
CA SER A 95 5.92 -7.90 -3.08
C SER A 95 5.00 -8.35 -1.94
N VAL A 96 3.78 -7.80 -1.85
CA VAL A 96 2.74 -8.28 -0.92
C VAL A 96 2.43 -9.75 -1.17
N MET A 97 2.20 -10.16 -2.42
CA MET A 97 1.95 -11.57 -2.77
C MET A 97 3.11 -12.46 -2.36
N LYS A 98 4.37 -12.03 -2.57
CA LYS A 98 5.56 -12.78 -2.20
C LYS A 98 5.64 -13.02 -0.70
N VAL A 99 5.35 -12.00 0.11
CA VAL A 99 5.28 -12.14 1.58
C VAL A 99 4.18 -13.11 1.98
N VAL A 100 3.00 -13.00 1.37
CA VAL A 100 1.86 -13.88 1.69
C VAL A 100 2.13 -15.35 1.31
N LYS A 101 2.80 -15.59 0.18
CA LYS A 101 3.21 -16.94 -0.29
C LYS A 101 4.27 -17.57 0.60
N LYS A 102 5.21 -16.78 1.13
CA LYS A 102 6.27 -17.26 2.03
C LYS A 102 5.83 -17.48 3.48
N ALA A 103 4.57 -17.19 3.81
CA ALA A 103 4.08 -17.38 5.17
C ALA A 103 4.09 -18.88 5.55
N PRO A 104 4.33 -19.24 6.83
CA PRO A 104 4.44 -20.64 7.28
C PRO A 104 3.21 -21.51 7.02
N SER A 105 2.06 -20.90 6.74
CA SER A 105 0.81 -21.61 6.51
C SER A 105 0.02 -20.95 5.37
N ALA A 106 -0.22 -21.75 4.33
CA ALA A 106 -1.03 -21.41 3.16
C ALA A 106 -2.54 -21.53 3.42
N PHE A 107 -2.93 -22.16 4.52
CA PHE A 107 -4.33 -22.40 4.84
C PHE A 107 -5.11 -21.10 5.04
N GLY A 108 -6.27 -20.99 4.40
CA GLY A 108 -7.15 -19.82 4.47
C GLY A 108 -6.77 -18.67 3.54
N VAL A 109 -5.82 -18.87 2.60
CA VAL A 109 -5.51 -17.92 1.53
C VAL A 109 -5.27 -18.65 0.21
N ILE A 110 -5.90 -18.18 -0.86
CA ILE A 110 -5.70 -18.64 -2.24
C ILE A 110 -5.02 -17.50 -3.00
N HIS A 111 -4.03 -17.83 -3.81
CA HIS A 111 -3.39 -16.88 -4.70
C HIS A 111 -3.52 -17.37 -6.14
N THR A 112 -3.87 -16.46 -7.03
CA THR A 112 -4.03 -16.77 -8.45
C THR A 112 -3.28 -15.72 -9.25
N THR A 113 -2.45 -16.14 -10.19
CA THR A 113 -1.71 -15.23 -11.06
C THR A 113 -2.01 -15.61 -12.48
N THR A 114 -2.56 -14.67 -13.25
CA THR A 114 -2.86 -14.81 -14.66
C THR A 114 -2.14 -13.72 -15.45
N ASN A 115 -2.21 -13.78 -16.78
CA ASN A 115 -1.68 -12.72 -17.65
C ASN A 115 -2.44 -11.40 -17.48
N VAL A 116 -3.70 -11.44 -17.02
CA VAL A 116 -4.57 -10.27 -16.90
C VAL A 116 -4.54 -9.69 -15.48
N ALA A 117 -4.55 -10.56 -14.48
CA ALA A 117 -4.70 -10.15 -13.09
C ALA A 117 -3.94 -11.05 -12.11
N SER A 118 -3.54 -10.45 -10.99
CA SER A 118 -2.94 -11.14 -9.84
C SER A 118 -3.87 -10.98 -8.65
N GLN A 119 -4.26 -12.08 -7.99
CA GLN A 119 -5.28 -12.10 -6.97
C GLN A 119 -4.81 -12.79 -5.69
N LEU A 120 -5.21 -12.23 -4.55
CA LEU A 120 -5.15 -12.85 -3.22
C LEU A 120 -6.57 -12.91 -2.65
N SER A 121 -7.00 -14.10 -2.27
CA SER A 121 -8.32 -14.36 -1.69
C SER A 121 -8.17 -15.01 -0.33
N TYR A 122 -8.59 -14.32 0.73
CA TYR A 122 -8.58 -14.83 2.09
C TYR A 122 -9.95 -15.41 2.44
N SER A 123 -9.98 -16.69 2.81
CA SER A 123 -11.20 -17.40 3.21
C SER A 123 -11.33 -17.56 4.71
N LYS A 124 -10.32 -17.15 5.49
CA LYS A 124 -10.34 -17.15 6.97
C LYS A 124 -9.94 -15.81 7.56
N GLU A 125 -10.74 -15.31 8.49
CA GLU A 125 -10.50 -14.08 9.24
C GLU A 125 -9.14 -14.10 9.96
N THR A 126 -8.82 -15.20 10.66
CA THR A 126 -7.54 -15.34 11.37
C THR A 126 -6.33 -15.27 10.44
N ARG A 127 -6.45 -15.82 9.22
CA ARG A 127 -5.38 -15.78 8.20
C ARG A 127 -5.21 -14.38 7.63
N LEU A 128 -6.32 -13.67 7.41
CA LEU A 128 -6.33 -12.27 6.96
C LEU A 128 -5.63 -11.39 8.01
N LEU A 129 -6.09 -11.44 9.27
CA LEU A 129 -5.53 -10.65 10.37
C LEU A 129 -4.04 -10.90 10.53
N ARG A 130 -3.60 -12.17 10.51
CA ARG A 130 -2.18 -12.52 10.58
C ARG A 130 -1.39 -11.91 9.41
N GLY A 131 -1.90 -12.02 8.18
CA GLY A 131 -1.22 -11.49 7.00
C GLY A 131 -1.10 -9.97 7.03
N PHE A 132 -2.18 -9.27 7.34
CA PHE A 132 -2.20 -7.81 7.37
C PHE A 132 -1.40 -7.24 8.55
N SER A 133 -1.43 -7.92 9.70
CA SER A 133 -0.59 -7.61 10.87
C SER A 133 0.89 -7.67 10.53
N GLN A 134 1.32 -8.72 9.82
CA GLN A 134 2.69 -8.85 9.33
C GLN A 134 3.06 -7.79 8.29
N LEU A 135 2.16 -7.51 7.33
CA LEU A 135 2.42 -6.53 6.27
C LEU A 135 2.50 -5.09 6.80
N CYS A 136 1.71 -4.74 7.82
CA CYS A 136 1.71 -3.41 8.42
C CYS A 136 2.66 -3.27 9.60
N ASN A 137 3.28 -4.37 10.05
CA ASN A 137 4.02 -4.43 11.31
C ASN A 137 3.19 -3.91 12.51
N THR A 138 1.94 -4.35 12.63
CA THR A 138 1.02 -3.95 13.71
C THR A 138 0.38 -5.16 14.37
N PHE A 139 -0.21 -4.98 15.56
CA PHE A 139 -1.01 -6.02 16.21
C PHE A 139 -2.28 -6.37 15.41
N ARG A 140 -2.81 -7.58 15.63
CA ARG A 140 -3.99 -8.08 14.92
C ARG A 140 -5.25 -7.32 15.31
N GLU A 141 -5.31 -6.86 16.55
CA GLU A 141 -6.36 -6.04 17.14
C GLU A 141 -6.46 -4.69 16.41
N SER A 142 -5.30 -4.10 16.09
CA SER A 142 -5.23 -2.87 15.28
C SER A 142 -5.72 -3.09 13.85
N VAL A 143 -5.49 -4.26 13.26
CA VAL A 143 -6.07 -4.59 11.95
C VAL A 143 -7.58 -4.79 12.06
N MET A 144 -8.03 -5.50 13.10
CA MET A 144 -9.44 -5.76 13.36
C MET A 144 -10.25 -4.47 13.53
N SER A 145 -9.68 -3.44 14.16
CA SER A 145 -10.36 -2.16 14.35
C SER A 145 -10.64 -1.41 13.04
N TYR A 146 -9.90 -1.69 11.96
CA TYR A 146 -10.25 -1.20 10.62
C TYR A 146 -11.34 -2.02 9.94
N LEU A 147 -11.48 -3.29 10.32
CA LEU A 147 -12.47 -4.23 9.79
C LEU A 147 -13.79 -4.19 10.57
N CYS A 148 -13.84 -3.48 11.70
CA CYS A 148 -15.02 -3.27 12.52
C CYS A 148 -15.26 -1.77 12.70
N LYS A 149 -16.49 -1.30 12.48
CA LYS A 149 -16.86 0.09 12.68
C LYS A 149 -18.17 0.19 13.42
N GLN A 150 -18.12 0.83 14.59
CA GLN A 150 -19.30 1.26 15.31
C GLN A 150 -19.90 2.46 14.59
N THR A 151 -21.17 2.36 14.22
CA THR A 151 -21.93 3.47 13.68
C THR A 151 -22.67 4.16 14.81
N LYS A 152 -22.47 5.48 14.90
CA LYS A 152 -23.26 6.36 15.78
C LYS A 152 -24.53 6.80 15.02
N ALA A 153 -25.49 7.40 15.74
CA ALA A 153 -26.84 7.75 15.29
C ALA A 153 -26.93 8.26 13.82
N PRO A 154 -28.03 7.97 13.10
CA PRO A 154 -29.35 7.50 13.56
C PRO A 154 -29.55 5.98 13.58
N ARG A 155 -28.59 5.18 13.12
CA ARG A 155 -28.61 3.71 13.21
C ARG A 155 -27.42 3.23 14.03
N LYS A 156 -27.62 3.16 15.35
CA LYS A 156 -26.60 2.68 16.27
C LYS A 156 -26.41 1.17 16.10
N GLY A 157 -25.17 0.74 16.00
CA GLY A 157 -24.83 -0.64 15.73
C GLY A 157 -23.38 -0.82 15.31
N ASN A 158 -23.02 -2.04 14.96
CA ASN A 158 -21.67 -2.41 14.56
C ASN A 158 -21.69 -2.99 13.14
N THR A 159 -20.79 -2.48 12.31
CA THR A 159 -20.47 -3.07 11.01
C THR A 159 -19.18 -3.87 11.12
N LYS A 160 -19.21 -5.15 10.76
CA LYS A 160 -18.03 -6.02 10.82
C LYS A 160 -17.81 -6.72 9.48
N VAL A 161 -16.60 -6.63 8.93
CA VAL A 161 -16.18 -7.42 7.77
C VAL A 161 -16.20 -8.90 8.13
N ILE A 162 -16.80 -9.71 7.26
CA ILE A 162 -16.84 -11.16 7.39
C ILE A 162 -15.92 -11.79 6.36
N VAL A 163 -15.21 -12.83 6.79
CA VAL A 163 -14.24 -13.55 5.96
C VAL A 163 -14.48 -15.04 6.12
N ARG A 164 -15.07 -15.64 5.10
CA ARG A 164 -15.45 -17.05 5.03
C ARG A 164 -15.19 -17.60 3.63
N LEU A 165 -15.39 -18.90 3.44
CA LEU A 165 -15.18 -19.54 2.13
C LEU A 165 -16.14 -19.01 1.06
N ASP A 166 -17.40 -18.77 1.43
CA ASP A 166 -18.47 -18.21 0.59
C ASP A 166 -18.31 -16.70 0.38
N LYS A 167 -17.74 -16.01 1.37
CA LYS A 167 -17.56 -14.56 1.40
C LYS A 167 -16.10 -14.22 1.71
N PRO A 168 -15.18 -14.43 0.76
CA PRO A 168 -13.77 -14.17 0.97
C PRO A 168 -13.45 -12.67 0.95
N PHE A 169 -12.33 -12.30 1.57
CA PHE A 169 -11.72 -10.99 1.40
C PHE A 169 -10.74 -11.05 0.23
N VAL A 170 -10.96 -10.25 -0.80
CA VAL A 170 -10.27 -10.37 -2.08
C VAL A 170 -9.52 -9.09 -2.43
N LEU A 171 -8.25 -9.27 -2.80
CA LEU A 171 -7.39 -8.26 -3.41
C LEU A 171 -7.08 -8.71 -4.84
N THR A 172 -7.47 -7.93 -5.85
CA THR A 172 -7.23 -8.24 -7.26
C THR A 172 -6.49 -7.09 -7.92
N TYR A 173 -5.26 -7.32 -8.33
CA TYR A 173 -4.48 -6.38 -9.11
C TYR A 173 -4.73 -6.59 -10.60
N MET A 174 -5.20 -5.54 -11.28
CA MET A 174 -5.46 -5.57 -12.72
C MET A 174 -4.24 -4.99 -13.46
N LYS A 175 -3.47 -5.85 -14.13
CA LYS A 175 -2.20 -5.45 -14.77
C LYS A 175 -2.38 -4.37 -15.83
N ARG A 176 -3.38 -4.52 -16.70
CA ARG A 176 -3.67 -3.54 -17.78
C ARG A 176 -4.13 -2.18 -17.25
N LYS A 177 -4.84 -2.14 -16.12
CA LYS A 177 -5.38 -0.91 -15.54
C LYS A 177 -4.51 -0.32 -14.43
N GLN A 178 -3.44 -1.03 -14.05
CA GLN A 178 -2.49 -0.64 -13.00
C GLN A 178 -3.15 -0.22 -11.67
N HIS A 179 -4.21 -0.94 -11.28
CA HIS A 179 -4.89 -0.69 -10.01
C HIS A 179 -5.18 -1.95 -9.23
N LEU A 180 -5.34 -1.76 -7.93
CA LEU A 180 -5.81 -2.76 -6.98
C LEU A 180 -7.33 -2.61 -6.80
N ILE A 181 -8.07 -3.69 -7.01
CA ILE A 181 -9.47 -3.84 -6.66
C ILE A 181 -9.54 -4.59 -5.33
N VAL A 182 -10.20 -3.99 -4.35
CA VAL A 182 -10.47 -4.60 -3.05
C VAL A 182 -11.95 -4.92 -2.97
N LYS A 183 -12.28 -6.16 -2.63
CA LYS A 183 -13.65 -6.63 -2.42
C LYS A 183 -13.77 -7.38 -1.11
N CYS A 184 -14.73 -7.00 -0.27
CA CYS A 184 -15.04 -7.73 0.96
C CYS A 184 -16.52 -7.59 1.33
N HIS A 185 -17.00 -8.58 2.08
CA HIS A 185 -18.36 -8.59 2.61
C HIS A 185 -18.36 -8.18 4.07
N TYR A 186 -19.44 -7.58 4.52
CA TYR A 186 -19.60 -7.20 5.92
C TYR A 186 -21.02 -7.51 6.39
N ILE A 187 -21.27 -7.36 7.68
CA ILE A 187 -22.59 -7.46 8.28
C ILE A 187 -22.83 -6.22 9.13
N PHE A 188 -24.09 -5.85 9.31
CA PHE A 188 -24.49 -4.85 10.29
C PHE A 188 -25.38 -5.49 11.34
N THR A 189 -24.96 -5.32 12.59
CA THR A 189 -25.70 -5.73 13.79
C THR A 189 -26.18 -4.47 14.48
N ASN A 190 -27.49 -4.30 14.62
CA ASN A 190 -28.04 -3.18 15.39
C ASN A 190 -27.88 -3.44 16.92
N GLU A 191 -28.14 -2.42 17.74
CA GLU A 191 -28.09 -2.58 19.20
C GLU A 191 -29.09 -3.59 19.76
N TRP A 192 -30.15 -3.87 19.00
CA TRP A 192 -31.20 -4.82 19.33
C TRP A 192 -30.87 -6.25 18.84
N LEU A 193 -29.61 -6.53 18.50
CA LEU A 193 -29.07 -7.83 18.05
C LEU A 193 -29.66 -8.39 16.74
N PHE A 194 -30.44 -7.61 15.99
CA PHE A 194 -30.87 -8.02 14.64
C PHE A 194 -29.70 -7.97 13.67
N ILE A 195 -29.41 -9.14 13.08
CA ILE A 195 -28.40 -9.32 12.05
C ILE A 195 -29.05 -9.11 10.69
N SER A 196 -28.75 -7.99 10.05
CA SER A 196 -29.32 -7.61 8.75
C SER A 196 -28.70 -8.35 7.55
N SER A 197 -27.78 -9.28 7.78
CA SER A 197 -27.13 -10.09 6.74
C SER A 197 -27.88 -11.37 6.37
N LEU A 198 -29.02 -11.65 7.01
CA LEU A 198 -29.89 -12.78 6.71
C LEU A 198 -30.87 -12.40 5.59
N THR A 199 -30.39 -12.36 4.36
CA THR A 199 -31.25 -12.70 3.22
C THR A 199 -31.58 -14.18 3.34
N LYS A 200 -32.77 -14.49 3.88
CA LYS A 200 -33.49 -15.70 3.50
C LYS A 200 -33.60 -15.68 1.98
N VAL A 201 -32.84 -16.55 1.33
CA VAL A 201 -33.14 -16.98 -0.04
C VAL A 201 -34.43 -17.77 0.10
N TYR A 202 -35.49 -17.31 -0.56
CA TYR A 202 -36.72 -18.08 -0.76
C TYR A 202 -36.42 -19.34 -1.55
#